data_AF-A0AAD7XXR1-F1
#
_entry.id   AF-A0AAD7XXR1-F1
#
_cell.length_a   1.000
_cell.length_b   1.000
_cell.length_c   1.000
_cell.angle_alpha   90.00
_cell.angle_beta   90.00
_cell.angle_gamma   90.00
#
_symmetry.space_group_name_H-M   'P 1'
#
loop_
_entity.id
_entity.type
_entity.pdbx_description
1 polymer ?
#
loop_
_entity_poly.entity_id
_entity_poly.type
_entity_poly.pdbx_seq_one_letter_code
_entity_poly.pdbx_strand_id
1 'polypeptide(L)'
;MGFGRTPNVESFSGSPPLFGSFPLDHQGECKDFMKEYVKCLKENKNNNGKCRHLSRAYLQCRMDKGLMDKNNMDNLGFADLKDKDKNNDPNKK
;
A
#
# COMPACT_ATOMS: atom_id res chain seq x y z
N MET A 1 -29.09 5.65 -27.15
CA MET A 1 -27.92 4.84 -27.53
C MET A 1 -26.97 5.73 -28.34
N GLY A 2 -25.69 5.77 -27.99
CA GLY A 2 -24.69 6.63 -28.64
C GLY A 2 -23.30 6.44 -28.03
N PHE A 3 -22.83 5.20 -28.06
CA PHE A 3 -21.53 4.79 -27.54
C PHE A 3 -20.43 5.26 -28.50
N GLY A 4 -19.70 6.32 -28.15
CA GLY A 4 -18.56 6.84 -28.92
C GLY A 4 -17.31 6.92 -28.04
N ARG A 5 -16.32 6.09 -28.36
CA ARG A 5 -15.11 5.79 -27.61
C ARG A 5 -14.10 6.95 -27.74
N THR A 6 -13.53 7.43 -26.64
CA THR A 6 -12.33 8.31 -26.71
C THR A 6 -11.09 7.44 -26.92
N PRO A 7 -10.21 7.80 -27.88
CA PRO A 7 -8.97 7.09 -28.12
C PRO A 7 -7.86 7.61 -27.19
N ASN A 8 -7.02 6.66 -26.81
CA ASN A 8 -5.61 6.81 -26.52
C ASN A 8 -5.19 7.52 -25.22
N VAL A 9 -4.64 6.66 -24.36
CA VAL A 9 -3.80 6.93 -23.20
C VAL A 9 -2.60 7.80 -23.60
N GLU A 10 -2.76 9.12 -23.56
CA GLU A 10 -1.60 9.99 -23.63
C GLU A 10 -0.75 9.78 -22.38
N SER A 11 0.38 9.11 -22.64
CA SER A 11 1.48 8.86 -21.73
C SER A 11 1.77 10.10 -20.89
N PHE A 12 1.64 9.96 -19.58
CA PHE A 12 1.91 11.02 -18.60
C PHE A 12 3.39 11.42 -18.65
N SER A 13 3.75 12.33 -19.56
CA SER A 13 5.05 13.03 -19.57
C SER A 13 5.04 14.22 -18.60
N GLY A 14 4.34 14.08 -17.47
CA GLY A 14 4.49 14.95 -16.32
C GLY A 14 5.46 14.30 -15.36
N SER A 15 6.22 15.10 -14.61
CA SER A 15 7.00 14.62 -13.46
C SER A 15 6.19 13.57 -12.70
N PRO A 16 6.78 12.42 -12.34
CA PRO A 16 6.06 11.32 -11.72
C PRO A 16 5.21 11.87 -10.58
N PRO A 17 3.92 11.49 -10.48
CA PRO A 17 3.05 12.01 -9.44
C PRO A 17 3.72 11.79 -8.08
N LEU A 18 3.66 12.79 -7.21
CA LEU A 18 4.25 12.75 -5.86
C LEU A 18 3.82 11.52 -5.03
N PHE A 19 2.73 10.84 -5.44
CA PHE A 19 2.20 9.61 -4.84
C PHE A 19 2.18 8.40 -5.80
N GLY A 20 2.99 8.44 -6.85
CA GLY A 20 3.21 7.35 -7.81
C GLY A 20 1.92 6.82 -8.43
N SER A 21 1.49 7.38 -9.55
CA SER A 21 0.47 6.75 -10.41
C SER A 21 1.16 5.98 -11.54
N PHE A 22 0.98 4.65 -11.50
CA PHE A 22 1.12 3.68 -12.59
C PHE A 22 2.54 3.47 -13.18
N PRO A 23 3.05 2.23 -13.37
CA PRO A 23 2.61 0.91 -12.88
C PRO A 23 3.22 0.62 -11.49
N LEU A 24 2.37 0.70 -10.47
CA LEU A 24 2.76 0.73 -9.04
C LEU A 24 3.59 -0.46 -8.53
N ASP A 25 3.64 -1.57 -9.24
CA ASP A 25 4.33 -2.79 -8.81
C ASP A 25 4.40 -3.78 -9.99
N HIS A 26 5.33 -3.54 -10.92
CA HIS A 26 5.43 -4.36 -12.15
C HIS A 26 5.81 -5.82 -11.85
N GLN A 27 6.53 -6.05 -10.74
CA GLN A 27 7.14 -7.34 -10.41
C GLN A 27 6.39 -8.10 -9.29
N GLY A 28 5.48 -7.47 -8.55
CA GLY A 28 4.75 -8.19 -7.50
C GLY A 28 5.44 -8.27 -6.15
N GLU A 29 6.51 -7.50 -5.91
CA GLU A 29 7.43 -7.72 -4.77
C GLU A 29 6.73 -7.61 -3.41
N CYS A 30 5.74 -6.72 -3.30
CA CYS A 30 4.98 -6.50 -2.06
C CYS A 30 3.55 -7.08 -2.12
N LYS A 31 3.22 -7.92 -3.12
CA LYS A 31 1.87 -8.50 -3.27
C LYS A 31 1.46 -9.40 -2.12
N ASP A 32 2.41 -10.00 -1.41
CA ASP A 32 2.10 -10.92 -0.30
C ASP A 32 1.40 -10.17 0.84
N PHE A 33 1.98 -9.05 1.29
CA PHE A 33 1.38 -8.15 2.28
C PHE A 33 0.04 -7.57 1.80
N MET A 34 -0.09 -7.27 0.50
CA MET A 34 -1.35 -6.82 -0.08
C MET A 34 -2.44 -7.89 0.03
N LYS A 35 -2.12 -9.15 -0.33
CA LYS A 35 -3.07 -10.26 -0.22
C LYS A 35 -3.50 -10.47 1.21
N GLU A 36 -2.56 -10.39 2.15
CA GLU A 36 -2.85 -10.54 3.58
C GLU A 36 -3.76 -9.43 4.09
N TYR A 37 -3.49 -8.17 3.70
CA TYR A 37 -4.35 -7.04 4.01
C TYR A 37 -5.78 -7.22 3.45
N VAL A 38 -5.90 -7.60 2.17
CA VAL A 38 -7.20 -7.84 1.52
C VAL A 38 -7.93 -9.02 2.16
N LYS A 39 -7.20 -10.08 2.55
CA LYS A 39 -7.76 -11.21 3.28
C LYS A 39 -8.33 -10.75 4.63
N CYS A 40 -7.55 -9.99 5.39
CA CYS A 40 -7.98 -9.42 6.66
C CYS A 40 -9.23 -8.52 6.48
N LEU A 41 -9.27 -7.69 5.45
CA LEU A 41 -10.44 -6.86 5.15
C LEU A 41 -11.68 -7.73 4.88
N LYS A 42 -11.55 -8.79 4.07
CA LYS A 42 -12.64 -9.72 3.78
C LYS A 42 -13.16 -10.40 5.05
N GLU A 43 -12.27 -10.88 5.91
CA GLU A 43 -12.63 -11.54 7.17
C GLU A 43 -13.27 -10.58 8.18
N ASN A 44 -12.84 -9.32 8.19
CA ASN A 44 -13.31 -8.31 9.14
C ASN A 44 -14.38 -7.38 8.57
N LYS A 45 -15.08 -7.77 7.49
CA LYS A 45 -16.15 -6.97 6.85
C LYS A 45 -15.70 -5.54 6.48
N ASN A 46 -14.54 -5.41 5.83
CA ASN A 46 -13.90 -4.15 5.47
C ASN A 46 -13.56 -3.23 6.65
N ASN A 47 -13.42 -3.77 7.87
CA ASN A 47 -12.95 -2.98 9.00
C ASN A 47 -11.44 -2.73 8.89
N ASN A 48 -11.08 -1.59 8.30
CA ASN A 48 -9.71 -1.18 8.12
C ASN A 48 -8.96 -1.06 9.46
N GLY A 49 -9.63 -0.68 10.54
CA GLY A 49 -9.02 -0.49 11.87
C GLY A 49 -8.26 -1.73 12.36
N LYS A 50 -8.81 -2.92 12.14
CA LYS A 50 -8.17 -4.19 12.52
C LYS A 50 -7.01 -4.57 11.60
N CYS A 51 -7.04 -4.14 10.34
CA CYS A 51 -6.08 -4.52 9.31
C CYS A 51 -4.99 -3.46 9.05
N ARG A 52 -4.99 -2.32 9.78
CA ARG A 52 -4.01 -1.23 9.57
C ARG A 52 -2.56 -1.69 9.71
N HIS A 53 -2.28 -2.69 10.55
CA HIS A 53 -0.95 -3.25 10.72
C HIS A 53 -0.42 -3.89 9.42
N LEU A 54 -1.28 -4.60 8.69
CA LEU A 54 -0.95 -5.18 7.38
C LEU A 54 -0.77 -4.10 6.31
N SER A 55 -1.59 -3.04 6.35
CA SER A 55 -1.42 -1.89 5.45
C SER A 55 -0.08 -1.19 5.67
N ARG A 56 0.34 -1.04 6.93
CA ARG A 56 1.65 -0.47 7.29
C ARG A 56 2.79 -1.32 6.72
N ALA A 57 2.76 -2.63 6.93
CA ALA A 57 3.77 -3.55 6.39
C ALA A 57 3.84 -3.49 4.85
N TYR A 58 2.68 -3.43 4.18
CA TYR A 58 2.60 -3.26 2.74
C TYR A 58 3.25 -1.96 2.25
N LEU A 59 2.98 -0.83 2.90
CA LEU A 59 3.58 0.45 2.53
C LEU A 59 5.07 0.49 2.84
N GLN A 60 5.50 -0.10 3.95
CA GLN A 60 6.90 -0.20 4.33
C GLN A 60 7.72 -0.98 3.29
N CYS A 61 7.18 -2.10 2.80
CA CYS A 61 7.80 -2.89 1.74
C CYS A 61 8.00 -2.05 0.46
N ARG A 62 7.03 -1.20 0.13
CA ARG A 62 7.13 -0.35 -1.07
C ARG A 62 8.13 0.79 -0.92
N MET A 63 8.30 1.33 0.28
CA MET A 63 9.36 2.31 0.56
C MET A 63 10.76 1.70 0.57
N ASP A 64 10.90 0.50 1.13
CA ASP A 64 12.18 -0.23 1.17
C ASP A 64 12.68 -0.54 -0.25
N LYS A 65 11.77 -1.00 -1.10
CA LYS A 65 12.05 -1.34 -2.50
C LYS A 65 12.09 -0.12 -3.43
N GLY A 66 11.88 1.09 -2.92
CA GLY A 66 11.88 2.33 -3.71
C GLY A 66 10.70 2.45 -4.71
N LEU A 67 9.63 1.68 -4.52
CA LEU A 67 8.37 1.82 -5.30
C LEU A 67 7.51 2.99 -4.80
N MET A 68 7.89 3.61 -3.67
CA MET A 68 7.21 4.75 -3.07
C MET A 68 8.23 5.64 -2.35
N ASP A 69 7.97 6.95 -2.30
CA ASP A 69 8.82 7.89 -1.58
C ASP A 69 8.89 7.55 -0.07
N LYS A 70 10.08 7.72 0.52
CA LYS A 70 10.34 7.37 1.92
C LYS A 70 9.69 8.40 2.84
N ASN A 71 8.39 8.24 3.08
CA ASN A 71 7.65 9.08 4.01
C ASN A 71 7.61 8.49 5.43
N ASN A 72 7.43 9.34 6.43
CA ASN A 72 7.23 8.90 7.80
C ASN A 72 5.85 8.22 7.93
N MET A 73 5.82 7.02 8.51
CA MET A 73 4.59 6.26 8.80
C MET A 73 3.57 7.08 9.59
N ASP A 74 4.03 8.04 10.39
CA ASP A 74 3.18 8.97 11.15
C ASP A 74 2.29 9.81 10.23
N ASN A 75 2.87 10.40 9.18
CA ASN A 75 2.16 11.25 8.21
C ASN A 75 1.17 10.47 7.34
N LEU A 76 1.41 9.16 7.18
CA LEU A 76 0.52 8.24 6.47
C LEU A 76 -0.65 7.76 7.34
N GLY A 77 -0.76 8.27 8.58
CA GLY A 77 -1.83 7.92 9.50
C GLY A 77 -1.61 6.58 10.21
N PHE A 78 -0.36 6.14 10.36
CA PHE A 78 0.03 4.95 11.13
C PHE A 78 0.75 5.28 12.44
N ALA A 79 0.69 6.55 12.88
CA ALA A 79 1.27 7.02 14.14
C ALA A 79 0.90 6.13 15.35
N ASP A 80 -0.38 5.74 15.43
CA ASP A 80 -0.96 4.91 16.49
C ASP A 80 -0.38 3.49 16.57
N LEU A 81 0.13 2.95 15.46
CA LEU A 81 0.59 1.55 15.42
C LEU A 81 2.03 1.35 15.91
N LYS A 82 2.80 2.44 16.07
CA LYS A 82 4.20 2.37 16.49
C LYS A 82 4.36 1.82 17.92
N ASP A 83 3.29 1.90 18.71
CA ASP A 83 3.25 1.38 20.07
C ASP A 83 2.94 -0.13 20.13
N LYS A 84 2.20 -0.66 19.12
CA LYS A 84 1.70 -2.04 19.13
C LYS A 84 2.65 -3.08 18.53
N ASP A 85 3.63 -2.64 17.76
CA ASP A 85 4.62 -3.49 17.08
C ASP A 85 5.59 -4.20 18.05
N LYS A 86 5.77 -3.67 19.27
CA LYS A 86 6.61 -4.29 20.31
C LYS A 86 6.07 -5.62 20.86
N ASN A 87 4.86 -6.02 20.46
CA ASN A 87 4.21 -7.24 20.98
C ASN A 87 4.14 -8.40 19.97
N ASN A 88 4.51 -8.20 18.70
CA ASN A 88 4.44 -9.25 17.67
C ASN A 88 5.74 -9.40 16.87
N ASP A 89 6.86 -9.40 17.58
CA ASP A 89 8.13 -9.88 17.04
C ASP A 89 8.23 -11.41 17.31
N PRO A 90 8.22 -12.27 16.28
CA PRO A 90 8.46 -13.71 16.45
C PRO A 90 9.95 -14.05 16.66
N ASN A 91 10.82 -13.08 16.92
CA ASN A 91 12.25 -13.27 17.18
C ASN A 91 12.67 -12.75 18.57
N LYS A 92 11.84 -13.02 19.59
CA LYS A 92 12.32 -13.14 20.96
C LYS A 92 12.29 -14.60 21.38
N LYS A 93 13.31 -15.34 20.97
CA LYS A 93 13.69 -16.65 21.50
C LYS A 93 14.87 -16.47 22.44
#